data_AF-A0A6V8PXT6-F1
#
_entry.id   AF-A0A6V8PXT6-F1
#
_cell.length_a   1.000
_cell.length_b   1.000
_cell.length_c   1.000
_cell.angle_alpha   90.00
_cell.angle_beta   90.00
_cell.angle_gamma   90.00
#
_symmetry.space_group_name_H-M   'P 1'
#
loop_
_entity.id
_entity.type
_entity.pdbx_description
1 polymer ?
#
loop_
_entity_poly.entity_id
_entity_poly.type
_entity_poly.pdbx_seq_one_letter_code
_entity_poly.pdbx_strand_id
1 'polypeptide(L)'
;MVLRHPSYISLEYALAKEGILSQTVFTITLITIKLPYTFNFNGTTFEYHQIARRLFWGYRLDGRANVAWPEKALLDLIYIRHLKTRKLSATRLHSLLEDMYLQELDRERLWSFAVKFGPPYVGQLKTILAQPFFR
;
A
#
# COMPACT_ATOMS: atom_id res chain seq x y z
N MET A 1 -13.70 -5.72 -17.80
CA MET A 1 -12.49 -4.86 -17.78
C MET A 1 -11.29 -5.71 -17.39
N VAL A 2 -10.20 -5.63 -18.14
CA VAL A 2 -8.95 -6.34 -17.85
C VAL A 2 -7.96 -5.34 -17.27
N LEU A 3 -7.53 -5.55 -16.02
CA LEU A 3 -6.48 -4.73 -15.40
C LEU A 3 -5.15 -4.91 -16.15
N ARG A 4 -4.32 -3.86 -16.22
CA ARG A 4 -3.05 -3.92 -16.95
C ARG A 4 -2.05 -4.82 -16.23
N HIS A 5 -1.82 -6.00 -16.77
CA HIS A 5 -0.86 -6.96 -16.21
C HIS A 5 0.61 -6.59 -16.57
N PRO A 6 1.59 -6.84 -15.68
CA PRO A 6 1.45 -7.30 -14.29
C PRO A 6 1.04 -6.16 -13.35
N SER A 7 0.02 -6.40 -12.52
CA SER A 7 -0.38 -5.49 -11.47
C SER A 7 -1.08 -6.19 -10.31
N TYR A 8 -1.12 -5.54 -9.15
CA TYR A 8 -1.97 -5.90 -8.02
C TYR A 8 -2.56 -4.65 -7.37
N ILE A 9 -3.76 -4.77 -6.82
CA ILE A 9 -4.47 -3.71 -6.09
C ILE A 9 -3.80 -3.52 -4.72
N SER A 10 -3.53 -2.28 -4.31
CA SER A 10 -2.78 -1.96 -3.09
C SER A 10 -3.18 -0.58 -2.52
N LEU A 11 -2.33 0.01 -1.68
CA LEU A 11 -2.49 1.31 -1.02
C LEU A 11 -3.88 1.49 -0.38
N GLU A 12 -4.48 2.68 -0.53
CA GLU A 12 -5.71 3.09 0.15
C GLU A 12 -6.88 2.18 -0.21
N TYR A 13 -7.00 1.75 -1.48
CA TYR A 13 -8.11 0.91 -1.91
C TYR A 13 -8.05 -0.49 -1.29
N ALA A 14 -6.86 -1.12 -1.25
CA ALA A 14 -6.71 -2.42 -0.60
C ALA A 14 -6.95 -2.33 0.92
N LEU A 15 -6.45 -1.28 1.57
CA LEU A 15 -6.68 -1.06 3.01
C LEU A 15 -8.17 -0.86 3.32
N ALA A 16 -8.90 -0.11 2.48
CA ALA A 16 -10.34 0.05 2.64
C ALA A 16 -11.10 -1.26 2.41
N LYS A 17 -10.70 -2.05 1.40
CA LYS A 17 -11.31 -3.36 1.11
C LYS A 17 -11.14 -4.35 2.27
N GLU A 18 -10.00 -4.33 2.95
CA GLU A 18 -9.69 -5.18 4.11
C GLU A 18 -10.20 -4.60 5.44
N GLY A 19 -10.94 -3.48 5.41
CA GLY A 19 -11.50 -2.85 6.61
C GLY A 19 -10.49 -2.12 7.49
N ILE A 20 -9.24 -1.92 7.04
CA ILE A 20 -8.20 -1.19 7.78
C ILE A 20 -8.41 0.32 7.68
N LEU A 21 -8.88 0.81 6.53
CA LEU A 21 -9.22 2.21 6.31
C LEU A 21 -10.75 2.36 6.24
N SER A 22 -11.33 3.13 7.18
CA SER A 22 -12.78 3.35 7.25
C SER A 22 -13.33 4.21 6.10
N GLN A 23 -12.47 5.00 5.46
CA GLN A 23 -12.86 5.92 4.41
C GLN A 23 -13.21 5.19 3.11
N THR A 24 -14.30 5.60 2.46
CA THR A 24 -14.61 5.12 1.11
C THR A 24 -13.61 5.68 0.11
N VAL A 25 -12.90 4.80 -0.60
CA VAL A 25 -11.92 5.17 -1.63
C VAL A 25 -12.49 4.93 -3.02
N PHE A 26 -12.68 6.00 -3.80
CA PHE A 26 -13.22 5.93 -5.16
C PHE A 26 -12.17 5.67 -6.24
N THR A 27 -10.88 5.78 -5.89
CA THR A 27 -9.75 5.48 -6.77
C THR A 27 -9.22 4.08 -6.49
N ILE A 28 -9.21 3.23 -7.51
CA ILE A 28 -8.56 1.92 -7.44
C ILE A 28 -7.07 2.13 -7.69
N THR A 29 -6.27 1.99 -6.64
CA THR A 29 -4.81 2.11 -6.70
C THR A 29 -4.19 0.74 -6.95
N LEU A 30 -3.31 0.66 -7.95
CA LEU A 30 -2.61 -0.54 -8.34
C LEU A 30 -1.10 -0.32 -8.34
N ILE A 31 -0.37 -1.39 -8.03
CA ILE A 31 1.07 -1.46 -8.19
C ILE A 31 1.41 -2.25 -9.44
N THR A 32 2.41 -1.78 -10.18
CA THR A 32 2.96 -2.48 -11.35
C THR A 32 4.49 -2.36 -11.36
N ILE A 33 5.16 -3.23 -12.12
CA ILE A 33 6.58 -3.06 -12.50
C ILE A 33 6.75 -2.27 -13.81
N LYS A 34 5.66 -2.01 -14.53
CA LYS A 34 5.64 -1.20 -15.76
C LYS A 34 5.55 0.30 -15.44
N LEU A 35 5.50 1.14 -16.47
CA LEU A 35 5.34 2.58 -16.31
C LEU A 35 4.04 2.93 -15.57
N PRO A 36 4.06 3.95 -14.68
CA PRO A 36 2.86 4.49 -14.06
C PRO A 36 1.84 4.95 -15.11
N TYR A 37 0.56 4.83 -14.79
CA TYR A 37 -0.52 5.20 -15.69
C TYR A 37 -1.80 5.46 -14.91
N THR A 38 -2.57 6.48 -15.29
CA THR A 38 -3.87 6.77 -14.70
C THR A 38 -4.92 6.83 -15.79
N PHE A 39 -6.08 6.22 -15.55
CA PHE A 39 -7.22 6.34 -16.45
C PHE A 39 -8.55 6.25 -15.71
N ASN A 40 -9.59 6.76 -16.35
CA ASN A 40 -10.96 6.68 -15.85
C ASN A 40 -11.74 5.66 -16.67
N PHE A 41 -12.51 4.81 -16.00
CA PHE A 41 -13.42 3.87 -16.64
C PHE A 41 -14.71 3.79 -15.84
N ASN A 42 -15.86 4.04 -16.48
CA ASN A 42 -17.19 4.03 -15.86
C ASN A 42 -17.27 4.85 -14.55
N GLY A 43 -16.65 6.04 -14.51
CA GLY A 43 -16.65 6.90 -13.33
C GLY A 43 -15.71 6.46 -12.21
N THR A 44 -14.94 5.38 -12.38
CA THR A 44 -13.90 4.94 -11.45
C THR A 44 -12.51 5.30 -11.98
N THR A 45 -11.69 5.90 -11.13
CA THR A 45 -10.29 6.22 -11.45
C THR A 45 -9.41 5.02 -11.10
N PHE A 46 -8.53 4.64 -12.02
CA PHE A 46 -7.49 3.62 -11.81
C PHE A 46 -6.12 4.29 -11.84
N GLU A 47 -5.40 4.29 -10.72
CA GLU A 47 -4.06 4.88 -10.58
C GLU A 47 -3.01 3.76 -10.44
N TYR A 48 -2.14 3.61 -11.43
CA TYR A 48 -1.04 2.65 -11.41
C TYR A 48 0.25 3.32 -10.95
N HIS A 49 0.83 2.80 -9.88
CA HIS A 49 2.14 3.20 -9.39
C HIS A 49 3.19 2.14 -9.71
N GLN A 50 4.34 2.61 -10.18
CA GLN A 50 5.47 1.73 -10.41
C GLN A 50 6.22 1.43 -9.10
N ILE A 51 6.52 0.15 -8.88
CA ILE A 51 7.41 -0.34 -7.84
C ILE A 51 8.59 -1.10 -8.45
N ALA A 52 9.71 -1.17 -7.72
CA ALA A 52 10.84 -2.00 -8.13
C ALA A 52 10.44 -3.48 -8.14
N ARG A 53 10.91 -4.27 -9.11
CA ARG A 53 10.59 -5.69 -9.23
C ARG A 53 10.88 -6.50 -7.96
N ARG A 54 11.92 -6.14 -7.19
CA ARG A 54 12.25 -6.74 -5.89
C ARG A 54 11.21 -6.51 -4.77
N LEU A 55 10.31 -5.54 -4.95
CA LEU A 55 9.21 -5.21 -4.03
C LEU A 55 7.84 -5.65 -4.55
N PHE A 56 7.81 -6.30 -5.72
CA PHE A 56 6.59 -6.77 -6.39
C PHE A 56 6.19 -8.16 -5.87
N TRP A 57 5.76 -8.21 -4.61
CA TRP A 57 5.33 -9.41 -3.89
C TRP A 57 4.29 -9.02 -2.82
N GLY A 58 3.80 -9.99 -2.04
CA GLY A 58 2.92 -9.72 -0.90
C GLY A 58 1.47 -9.47 -1.28
N TYR A 59 1.06 -10.05 -2.41
CA TYR A 59 -0.31 -10.06 -2.90
C TYR A 59 -0.78 -11.50 -3.12
N ARG A 60 -2.10 -11.68 -3.16
CA ARG A 60 -2.79 -12.94 -3.41
C ARG A 60 -3.81 -12.76 -4.53
N LEU A 61 -4.15 -13.85 -5.22
CA LEU A 61 -5.28 -13.83 -6.14
C LEU A 61 -6.58 -13.75 -5.34
N ASP A 62 -7.39 -12.74 -5.63
CA ASP A 62 -8.70 -12.53 -5.04
C ASP A 62 -9.71 -12.28 -6.17
N GLY A 63 -10.52 -13.30 -6.43
CA GLY A 63 -11.40 -13.37 -7.59
C GLY A 63 -10.60 -13.34 -8.90
N ARG A 64 -10.65 -12.20 -9.61
CA ARG A 64 -10.01 -12.01 -10.93
C ARG A 64 -8.80 -11.06 -10.89
N ALA A 65 -8.43 -10.56 -9.72
CA ALA A 65 -7.35 -9.59 -9.56
C ALA A 65 -6.39 -10.01 -8.46
N ASN A 66 -5.12 -9.64 -8.60
CA ASN A 66 -4.19 -9.72 -7.48
C ASN A 66 -4.49 -8.57 -6.50
N VAL A 67 -4.55 -8.87 -5.21
CA VAL A 67 -4.79 -7.89 -4.13
C VAL A 67 -3.70 -8.06 -3.07
N ALA A 68 -3.11 -6.95 -2.65
CA ALA A 68 -2.12 -6.93 -1.57
C ALA A 68 -2.73 -7.48 -0.27
N TRP A 69 -1.93 -8.20 0.51
CA TRP A 69 -2.24 -8.36 1.93
C TRP A 69 -2.27 -6.97 2.60
N PRO A 70 -3.11 -6.74 3.62
CA PRO A 70 -3.25 -5.43 4.23
C PRO A 70 -1.90 -4.90 4.76
N GLU A 71 -1.03 -5.77 5.27
CA GLU A 71 0.33 -5.42 5.69
C GLU A 71 1.17 -4.90 4.53
N LYS A 72 1.07 -5.54 3.36
CA LYS A 72 1.78 -5.08 2.15
C LYS A 72 1.18 -3.80 1.61
N ALA A 73 -0.15 -3.64 1.66
CA ALA A 73 -0.84 -2.44 1.24
C ALA A 73 -0.42 -1.22 2.05
N LEU A 74 -0.32 -1.37 3.38
CA LEU A 74 0.19 -0.34 4.28
C LEU A 74 1.65 0.04 3.94
N LEU A 75 2.52 -0.95 3.79
CA LEU A 75 3.93 -0.70 3.45
C LEU A 75 4.09 -0.06 2.07
N ASP A 76 3.29 -0.45 1.08
CA ASP A 76 3.26 0.18 -0.24
C ASP A 76 2.79 1.63 -0.16
N LEU A 77 1.78 1.93 0.65
CA LEU A 77 1.30 3.29 0.90
C LEU A 77 2.42 4.16 1.48
N ILE A 78 3.03 3.72 2.59
CA ILE A 78 4.13 4.45 3.24
C ILE A 78 5.29 4.63 2.26
N TYR A 79 5.71 3.55 1.58
CA TYR A 79 6.81 3.59 0.64
C TYR A 79 6.55 4.55 -0.51
N ILE A 80 5.40 4.48 -1.16
CA ILE A 80 5.11 5.27 -2.36
C ILE A 80 4.79 6.71 -2.00
N ARG A 81 3.84 6.95 -1.09
CA ARG A 81 3.33 8.29 -0.80
C ARG A 81 4.31 9.11 0.05
N HIS A 82 5.05 8.48 0.96
CA HIS A 82 5.97 9.20 1.86
C HIS A 82 7.44 9.06 1.46
N LEU A 83 7.96 7.83 1.34
CA LEU A 83 9.42 7.61 1.18
C LEU A 83 9.94 7.86 -0.26
N LYS A 84 9.20 7.40 -1.28
CA LYS A 84 9.61 7.46 -2.69
C LYS A 84 9.21 8.77 -3.36
N THR A 85 7.95 9.18 -3.24
CA THR A 85 7.44 10.37 -3.94
C THR A 85 7.41 11.63 -3.09
N ARG A 86 7.53 11.50 -1.76
CA ARG A 86 7.40 12.61 -0.79
C ARG A 86 6.12 13.44 -0.94
N LYS A 87 5.04 12.84 -1.46
CA LYS A 87 3.72 13.46 -1.59
C LYS A 87 3.05 13.69 -0.23
N LEU A 88 3.31 12.82 0.74
CA LEU A 88 2.89 12.97 2.14
C LEU A 88 4.05 13.40 3.02
N SER A 89 3.86 14.48 3.78
CA SER A 89 4.77 14.85 4.87
C SER A 89 4.66 13.85 6.04
N ALA A 90 5.64 13.84 6.93
CA ALA A 90 5.60 12.97 8.12
C ALA A 90 4.35 13.23 8.98
N THR A 91 3.96 14.49 9.19
CA THR A 91 2.76 14.87 9.94
C THR A 91 1.48 14.37 9.28
N ARG A 92 1.36 14.51 7.95
CA ARG A 92 0.17 14.01 7.23
C ARG A 92 0.10 12.49 7.20
N LEU A 93 1.26 11.82 7.12
CA LEU A 93 1.32 10.37 7.23
C LEU A 93 0.84 9.93 8.62
N HIS A 94 1.34 10.57 9.68
CA HIS A 94 0.94 10.27 11.06
C HIS A 94 -0.58 10.37 11.25
N SER A 95 -1.19 11.49 10.86
CA SER A 95 -2.64 11.66 10.95
C SER A 95 -3.41 10.60 10.14
N LEU A 96 -2.91 10.25 8.94
CA LEU A 96 -3.52 9.19 8.14
C LEU A 96 -3.46 7.82 8.81
N LEU A 97 -2.37 7.51 9.52
CA LEU A 97 -2.20 6.25 10.24
C LEU A 97 -3.07 6.19 11.50
N GLU A 98 -3.30 7.33 12.17
CA GLU A 98 -4.20 7.43 13.33
C GLU A 98 -5.65 7.08 12.99
N ASP A 99 -6.08 7.36 11.76
CA ASP A 99 -7.44 7.09 11.28
C ASP A 99 -7.64 5.63 10.79
N MET A 100 -6.62 4.78 10.90
CA MET A 100 -6.64 3.39 10.46
C MET A 100 -6.75 2.41 11.63
N TYR A 101 -7.41 1.27 11.40
CA TYR A 101 -7.50 0.17 12.37
C TYR A 101 -6.25 -0.73 12.30
N LEU A 102 -5.08 -0.16 12.63
CA LEU A 102 -3.78 -0.83 12.49
C LEU A 102 -3.60 -2.03 13.42
N GLN A 103 -4.38 -2.12 14.49
CA GLN A 103 -4.41 -3.27 15.39
C GLN A 103 -4.93 -4.56 14.74
N GLU A 104 -5.66 -4.45 13.63
CA GLU A 104 -6.19 -5.60 12.87
C GLU A 104 -5.11 -6.26 11.99
N LEU A 105 -3.93 -5.64 11.87
CA LEU A 105 -2.83 -6.17 11.06
C LEU A 105 -2.08 -7.31 11.76
N ASP A 106 -1.68 -8.32 10.98
CA ASP A 106 -0.78 -9.36 11.43
C ASP A 106 0.63 -8.77 11.64
N ARG A 107 1.02 -8.61 12.91
CA ARG A 107 2.28 -7.98 13.28
C ARG A 107 3.51 -8.74 12.77
N GLU A 108 3.50 -10.07 12.86
CA GLU A 108 4.64 -10.87 12.40
C GLU A 108 4.81 -10.73 10.89
N ARG A 109 3.71 -10.74 10.16
CA ARG A 109 3.71 -10.54 8.71
C ARG A 109 4.13 -9.13 8.34
N LEU A 110 3.64 -8.10 9.03
CA LEU A 110 4.01 -6.71 8.80
C LEU A 110 5.51 -6.50 8.96
N TRP A 111 6.10 -7.02 10.03
CA TRP A 111 7.55 -6.95 10.25
C TRP A 111 8.35 -7.75 9.22
N SER A 112 7.91 -8.99 8.93
CA SER A 112 8.50 -9.85 7.88
C SER A 112 8.52 -9.14 6.52
N PHE A 113 7.44 -8.42 6.20
CA PHE A 113 7.31 -7.68 4.95
C PHE A 113 8.17 -6.40 4.96
N ALA A 114 8.20 -5.65 6.06
CA ALA A 114 9.01 -4.44 6.17
C ALA A 114 10.51 -4.72 5.99
N VAL A 115 11.02 -5.85 6.50
CA VAL A 115 12.43 -6.26 6.34
C VAL A 115 12.80 -6.44 4.86
N LYS A 116 11.90 -6.97 4.03
CA LYS A 116 12.13 -7.19 2.60
C LYS A 116 12.29 -5.90 1.78
N PHE A 117 11.95 -4.73 2.35
CA PHE A 117 12.21 -3.45 1.68
C PHE A 117 13.70 -3.10 1.60
N GLY A 118 14.51 -3.65 2.50
CA GLY A 118 15.97 -3.47 2.55
C GLY A 118 16.41 -2.02 2.85
N PRO A 119 17.70 -1.78 3.10
CA PRO A 119 18.23 -0.43 3.31
C PRO A 119 18.05 0.49 2.09
N PRO A 120 17.84 1.80 2.29
CA PRO A 120 17.65 2.48 3.58
C PRO A 120 16.21 2.37 4.13
N TYR A 121 15.27 1.89 3.31
CA TYR A 121 13.84 1.94 3.60
C TYR A 121 13.43 1.11 4.81
N VAL A 122 14.08 -0.04 5.05
CA VAL A 122 13.78 -0.86 6.23
C VAL A 122 13.94 -0.05 7.51
N GLY A 123 15.00 0.75 7.67
CA GLY A 123 15.21 1.57 8.87
C GLY A 123 14.11 2.60 9.06
N GLN A 124 13.73 3.29 7.99
CA GLN A 124 12.65 4.28 8.00
C GLN A 124 11.29 3.65 8.33
N LEU A 125 11.00 2.49 7.74
CA LEU A 125 9.79 1.71 8.05
C LEU A 125 9.78 1.26 9.51
N LYS A 126 10.91 0.75 10.05
CA LYS A 126 10.99 0.38 11.47
C LYS A 126 10.69 1.57 12.38
N THR A 127 11.20 2.76 12.07
CA THR A 127 10.92 3.97 12.86
C THR A 127 9.44 4.33 12.84
N ILE A 128 8.77 4.24 11.69
CA ILE A 128 7.33 4.51 11.57
C ILE A 128 6.52 3.44 12.32
N LEU A 129 6.88 2.16 12.17
CA LEU A 129 6.19 1.04 12.79
C LEU A 129 6.42 0.93 14.32
N ALA A 130 7.42 1.62 14.88
CA ALA A 130 7.66 1.67 16.33
C ALA A 130 6.74 2.67 17.07
N GLN A 131 5.95 3.46 16.32
CA GLN A 131 5.00 4.42 16.86
C GLN A 131 3.84 3.72 17.59
N PRO A 132 3.16 4.40 18.54
CA PRO A 132 2.16 3.77 19.41
C PRO A 132 1.00 3.12 18.69
N PHE A 133 0.76 3.43 17.42
CA PHE A 133 -0.31 2.84 16.60
C PHE A 133 -0.21 1.32 16.41
N PHE A 134 1.00 0.77 16.56
CA PHE A 134 1.29 -0.65 16.30
C PHE A 134 1.57 -1.46 17.59
N ARG A 135 1.35 -0.84 18.77
CA ARG A 135 1.56 -1.47 20.08
C ARG A 135 0.38 -2.34 20.52
#